data_AF-A0A3D2MC46-F1
#
_entry.id   AF-A0A3D2MC46-F1
#
_cell.length_a   1.000
_cell.length_b   1.000
_cell.length_c   1.000
_cell.angle_alpha   90.00
_cell.angle_beta   90.00
_cell.angle_gamma   90.00
#
_symmetry.space_group_name_H-M   'P 1'
#
loop_
_entity.id
_entity.type
_entity.pdbx_description
1 polymer ?
#
loop_
_entity_poly.entity_id
_entity_poly.type
_entity_poly.pdbx_seq_one_letter_code
_entity_poly.pdbx_strand_id
1 'polypeptide(L)'
;MIQSFNCIFEGIYDILIKAYTGVILSLINLIRTYLFLNNNKFSKNIYNLILVIFELIIVISCVFTWNGYISLLPGVASMARAYCLWKDDMKLIRISGVIVGILYGTYYIYYGSTFMIIGYMLILLTSIYALLKERKK
;
A
#
# COMPACT_ATOMS: atom_id res chain seq x y z
N MET A 1 5.39 -5.72 9.29
CA MET A 1 5.33 -7.19 9.15
C MET A 1 4.02 -7.64 8.51
N ILE A 2 2.85 -7.34 9.07
CA ILE A 2 1.53 -7.70 8.48
C ILE A 2 1.37 -7.21 7.03
N GLN A 3 1.71 -5.94 6.77
CA GLN A 3 1.67 -5.37 5.41
C GLN A 3 2.49 -6.18 4.39
N SER A 4 3.69 -6.61 4.77
CA SER A 4 4.59 -7.35 3.90
C SER A 4 3.99 -8.69 3.49
N PHE A 5 3.40 -9.42 4.46
CA PHE A 5 2.67 -10.65 4.17
C PHE A 5 1.49 -10.39 3.22
N ASN A 6 0.71 -9.34 3.49
CA ASN A 6 -0.41 -9.00 2.62
C ASN A 6 0.03 -8.72 1.18
N CYS A 7 1.15 -8.00 0.98
CA CYS A 7 1.69 -7.72 -0.36
C CYS A 7 2.14 -9.00 -1.10
N ILE A 8 2.70 -9.99 -0.38
CA ILE A 8 3.09 -11.27 -1.01
C ILE A 8 1.84 -12.00 -1.49
N PHE A 9 0.82 -12.11 -0.63
CA PHE A 9 -0.42 -12.79 -0.99
C PHE A 9 -1.19 -12.05 -2.09
N GLU A 10 -1.18 -10.72 -2.05
CA GLU A 10 -1.72 -9.84 -3.08
C GLU A 10 -1.08 -10.12 -4.44
N GLY A 11 0.25 -10.13 -4.50
CA GLY A 11 0.97 -10.40 -5.74
C GLY A 11 0.67 -11.79 -6.30
N ILE A 12 0.58 -12.82 -5.44
CA ILE A 12 0.18 -14.16 -5.86
C ILE A 12 -1.24 -14.16 -6.42
N TYR A 13 -2.19 -13.53 -5.72
CA TYR A 13 -3.57 -13.42 -6.17
C TYR A 13 -3.67 -12.70 -7.52
N ASP A 14 -3.00 -11.57 -7.67
CA ASP A 14 -3.03 -10.75 -8.87
C ASP A 14 -2.38 -11.47 -10.08
N ILE A 15 -1.35 -12.30 -9.87
CA ILE A 15 -0.82 -13.20 -10.91
C ILE A 15 -1.88 -14.19 -11.36
N LEU A 16 -2.62 -14.81 -10.42
CA LEU A 16 -3.65 -15.81 -10.74
C LEU A 16 -4.80 -15.22 -11.57
N ILE A 17 -5.20 -13.98 -11.27
CA ILE A 17 -6.26 -13.27 -12.02
C ILE A 17 -5.72 -12.47 -13.23
N LYS A 18 -4.43 -12.60 -13.56
CA LYS A 18 -3.73 -11.87 -14.64
C LYS A 18 -3.85 -10.33 -14.51
N ALA A 19 -3.96 -9.82 -13.30
CA ALA A 19 -4.01 -8.39 -12.99
C ALA A 19 -2.59 -7.83 -12.84
N TYR A 20 -1.88 -7.65 -13.96
CA TYR A 20 -0.46 -7.23 -13.98
C TYR A 20 -0.17 -5.95 -13.17
N THR A 21 -1.10 -5.01 -13.14
CA THR A 21 -0.96 -3.77 -12.38
C THR A 21 -0.97 -4.01 -10.89
N GLY A 22 -1.84 -4.91 -10.41
CA GLY A 22 -1.85 -5.34 -9.01
C GLY A 22 -0.53 -6.03 -8.62
N VAL A 23 0.05 -6.83 -9.51
CA VAL A 23 1.38 -7.44 -9.31
C VAL A 23 2.48 -6.37 -9.16
N ILE A 24 2.46 -5.33 -9.99
CA ILE A 24 3.42 -4.22 -9.90
C ILE A 24 3.21 -3.44 -8.58
N LEU A 25 1.96 -3.13 -8.23
CA LEU A 25 1.60 -2.43 -7.00
C LEU A 25 2.04 -3.19 -5.75
N SER A 26 1.77 -4.49 -5.69
CA SER A 26 2.16 -5.36 -4.57
C SER A 26 3.68 -5.48 -4.43
N LEU A 27 4.42 -5.64 -5.54
CA LEU A 27 5.89 -5.62 -5.54
C LEU A 27 6.45 -4.30 -5.02
N ILE A 28 5.95 -3.18 -5.53
CA ILE A 28 6.38 -1.85 -5.08
C ILE A 28 6.07 -1.65 -3.60
N ASN A 29 4.87 -2.02 -3.15
CA ASN A 29 4.47 -1.91 -1.74
C ASN A 29 5.36 -2.77 -0.83
N LEU A 30 5.78 -3.95 -1.30
CA LEU A 30 6.69 -4.83 -0.58
C LEU A 30 8.09 -4.21 -0.45
N ILE A 31 8.68 -3.75 -1.56
CA ILE A 31 10.00 -3.10 -1.55
C ILE A 31 9.96 -1.84 -0.68
N ARG A 32 8.89 -1.04 -0.78
CA ARG A 32 8.70 0.17 0.03
C ARG A 32 8.63 -0.15 1.53
N THR A 33 7.93 -1.22 1.89
CA THR A 33 7.84 -1.65 3.29
C THR A 33 9.20 -2.13 3.80
N TYR A 34 9.97 -2.82 2.97
CA TYR A 34 11.34 -3.22 3.30
C TYR A 34 12.26 -2.00 3.50
N LEU A 35 12.22 -1.03 2.60
CA LEU A 35 12.98 0.22 2.72
C LEU A 35 12.63 1.00 3.98
N PHE A 36 11.34 1.06 4.33
CA PHE A 36 10.89 1.72 5.56
C PHE A 36 11.43 1.04 6.83
N LEU A 37 11.44 -0.30 6.87
CA LEU A 37 12.00 -1.04 8.01
C LEU A 37 13.51 -0.87 8.16
N ASN A 38 14.20 -0.54 7.07
CA ASN A 38 15.65 -0.41 7.00
C ASN A 38 16.09 1.05 6.73
N ASN A 39 15.24 2.01 7.12
CA ASN A 39 15.42 3.45 6.87
C ASN A 39 16.78 3.98 7.37
N ASN A 40 17.35 3.39 8.42
CA ASN A 40 18.65 3.78 8.99
C ASN A 40 19.86 3.50 8.07
N LYS A 41 19.72 2.73 6.99
CA LYS A 41 20.83 2.43 6.06
C LYS A 41 20.89 3.35 4.84
N PHE A 42 19.85 4.18 4.61
CA PHE A 42 19.75 5.01 3.40
C PHE A 42 19.73 6.49 3.74
N SER A 43 20.35 7.32 2.88
CA SER A 43 20.21 8.77 3.01
C SER A 43 18.79 9.20 2.63
N LYS A 44 18.25 10.20 3.34
CA LYS A 44 16.88 10.69 3.15
C LYS A 44 16.58 11.12 1.70
N ASN A 45 17.58 11.67 1.00
CA ASN A 45 17.45 12.06 -0.41
C ASN A 45 17.30 10.85 -1.34
N ILE A 46 18.07 9.77 -1.13
CA ILE A 46 17.96 8.55 -1.93
C ILE A 46 16.63 7.87 -1.67
N TYR A 47 16.18 7.83 -0.41
CA TYR A 47 14.87 7.27 -0.06
C TYR A 47 13.72 8.01 -0.77
N ASN A 48 13.73 9.35 -0.75
CA ASN A 48 12.72 10.15 -1.42
C ASN A 48 12.73 9.97 -2.95
N LEU A 49 13.92 9.88 -3.56
CA LEU A 49 14.06 9.60 -4.98
C LEU A 49 13.41 8.26 -5.36
N ILE A 50 13.65 7.21 -4.57
CA ILE A 50 13.07 5.88 -4.79
C ILE A 50 11.53 5.93 -4.68
N LEU A 51 10.99 6.67 -3.71
CA LEU A 51 9.53 6.83 -3.59
C LEU A 51 8.92 7.50 -4.82
N VAL A 52 9.57 8.54 -5.36
CA VAL A 52 9.10 9.22 -6.57
C VAL A 52 9.12 8.28 -7.79
N ILE A 53 10.20 7.50 -7.95
CA ILE A 53 10.33 6.53 -9.05
C ILE A 53 9.20 5.48 -8.97
N PHE A 54 8.92 4.97 -7.78
CA PHE A 54 7.82 4.02 -7.58
C PHE A 54 6.46 4.61 -7.93
N GLU A 55 6.22 5.86 -7.57
CA GLU A 55 4.96 6.52 -7.88
C GLU A 55 4.77 6.73 -9.38
N LEU A 56 5.85 7.10 -10.09
CA LEU A 56 5.83 7.18 -11.55
C LEU A 56 5.50 5.84 -12.20
N ILE A 57 6.09 4.74 -11.72
CA ILE A 57 5.81 3.39 -12.23
C ILE A 57 4.33 3.02 -12.02
N ILE A 58 3.76 3.36 -10.84
CA ILE A 58 2.34 3.10 -10.55
C ILE A 58 1.44 3.91 -11.48
N VAL A 59 1.69 5.22 -11.63
CA VAL A 59 0.92 6.09 -12.52
C VAL A 59 0.94 5.57 -13.94
N ILE A 60 2.13 5.25 -14.46
CA ILE A 60 2.30 4.70 -15.81
C ILE A 60 1.50 3.39 -15.96
N SER A 61 1.63 2.48 -14.99
CA SER A 61 0.92 1.19 -15.00
C SER A 61 -0.59 1.38 -15.00
N CYS A 62 -1.12 2.28 -14.15
CA CYS A 62 -2.54 2.61 -14.10
C CYS A 62 -3.07 3.19 -15.41
N VAL A 63 -2.29 4.05 -16.10
CA VAL A 63 -2.68 4.63 -17.39
C VAL A 63 -2.80 3.54 -18.47
N PHE A 64 -1.86 2.60 -18.53
CA PHE A 64 -1.86 1.53 -19.54
C PHE A 64 -2.89 0.44 -19.33
N THR A 65 -3.36 0.24 -18.10
CA THR A 65 -4.20 -0.91 -17.71
C THR A 65 -5.55 -0.48 -17.14
N TRP A 66 -5.91 0.78 -17.34
CA TRP A 66 -7.17 1.33 -16.86
C TRP A 66 -8.35 0.49 -17.34
N ASN A 67 -9.05 -0.12 -16.39
CA ASN A 67 -10.25 -0.92 -16.68
C ASN A 67 -11.48 -0.44 -15.88
N GLY A 68 -11.46 0.83 -15.45
CA GLY A 68 -12.56 1.47 -14.75
C GLY A 68 -12.11 2.19 -13.47
N TYR A 69 -13.00 3.02 -12.91
CA TYR A 69 -12.70 3.83 -11.72
C TYR A 69 -12.29 3.00 -10.50
N ILE A 70 -12.76 1.76 -10.40
CA ILE A 70 -12.46 0.86 -9.28
C ILE A 70 -10.97 0.45 -9.28
N SER A 71 -10.37 0.28 -10.46
CA SER A 71 -8.94 -0.04 -10.59
C SER A 71 -8.00 1.09 -10.13
N LEU A 72 -8.53 2.31 -9.93
CA LEU A 72 -7.76 3.42 -9.39
C LEU A 72 -7.66 3.41 -7.87
N LEU A 73 -8.56 2.72 -7.15
CA LEU A 73 -8.57 2.71 -5.68
C LEU A 73 -7.23 2.23 -5.10
N PRO A 74 -6.63 1.10 -5.56
CA PRO A 74 -5.29 0.67 -5.14
C PRO A 74 -4.20 1.72 -5.44
N GLY A 75 -4.26 2.34 -6.62
CA GLY A 75 -3.31 3.36 -7.05
C GLY A 75 -3.33 4.57 -6.12
N VAL A 76 -4.50 5.18 -5.91
CA VAL A 76 -4.70 6.33 -5.02
C VAL A 76 -4.25 6.03 -3.59
N ALA A 77 -4.57 4.83 -3.08
CA ALA A 77 -4.13 4.39 -1.77
C ALA A 77 -2.61 4.31 -1.65
N SER A 78 -1.96 3.83 -2.71
CA SER A 78 -0.51 3.73 -2.78
C SER A 78 0.16 5.11 -2.80
N MET A 79 -0.39 6.07 -3.55
CA MET A 79 0.14 7.45 -3.58
C MET A 79 -0.01 8.14 -2.23
N ALA A 80 -1.19 8.00 -1.60
CA ALA A 80 -1.44 8.55 -0.26
C ALA A 80 -0.40 8.02 0.75
N ARG A 81 -0.06 6.72 0.65
CA ARG A 81 0.96 6.11 1.50
C ARG A 81 2.37 6.63 1.20
N ALA A 82 2.73 6.82 -0.07
CA ALA A 82 4.01 7.41 -0.44
C ALA A 82 4.17 8.83 0.13
N TYR A 83 3.13 9.66 0.05
CA TYR A 83 3.13 11.00 0.62
C TYR A 83 3.30 10.99 2.15
N CYS A 84 2.58 10.11 2.86
CA CYS A 84 2.71 9.99 4.31
C CYS A 84 4.12 9.51 4.74
N LEU A 85 4.73 8.60 3.98
CA LEU A 85 6.10 8.16 4.22
C LEU A 85 7.12 9.27 3.98
N TRP A 86 6.91 10.11 2.98
CA TRP A 86 7.78 11.25 2.69
C TRP A 86 7.81 12.27 3.83
N LYS A 87 6.67 12.50 4.50
CA LYS A 87 6.59 13.40 5.65
C LYS A 87 7.27 12.88 6.91
N ASP A 88 7.60 11.58 6.98
CA ASP A 88 8.32 10.94 8.08
C ASP A 88 7.63 11.12 9.46
N ASP A 89 6.30 11.33 9.44
CA ASP A 89 5.46 11.47 10.64
C ASP A 89 4.74 10.16 10.90
N MET A 90 5.02 9.54 12.05
CA MET A 90 4.43 8.27 12.46
C MET A 90 2.90 8.32 12.51
N LYS A 91 2.29 9.45 12.85
CA LYS A 91 0.85 9.63 12.86
C LYS A 91 0.29 9.58 11.44
N LEU A 92 0.92 10.27 10.49
CA LEU A 92 0.54 10.24 9.08
C LEU A 92 0.72 8.85 8.47
N ILE A 93 1.82 8.15 8.79
CA ILE A 93 2.07 6.79 8.34
C ILE A 93 0.97 5.84 8.82
N ARG A 94 0.49 6.00 10.05
CA ARG A 94 -0.62 5.19 10.59
C ARG A 94 -1.96 5.54 9.96
N ILE A 95 -2.25 6.83 9.74
CA ILE A 95 -3.44 7.27 8.98
C ILE A 95 -3.42 6.67 7.56
N SER A 96 -2.26 6.61 6.91
CA SER A 96 -2.14 5.98 5.60
C SER A 96 -2.49 4.49 5.63
N GLY A 97 -2.25 3.79 6.75
CA GLY A 97 -2.66 2.39 6.92
C GLY A 97 -4.19 2.24 6.96
N VAL A 98 -4.90 3.21 7.55
CA VAL A 98 -6.37 3.26 7.52
C VAL A 98 -6.87 3.53 6.10
N ILE A 99 -6.28 4.50 5.40
CA ILE A 99 -6.63 4.81 4.00
C ILE A 99 -6.43 3.58 3.10
N VAL A 100 -5.30 2.90 3.23
CA VAL A 100 -4.99 1.67 2.48
C VAL A 100 -6.00 0.56 2.82
N GLY A 101 -6.26 0.32 4.10
CA GLY A 101 -7.21 -0.69 4.53
C GLY A 101 -8.62 -0.47 3.96
N ILE A 102 -9.07 0.79 3.90
CA ILE A 102 -10.36 1.13 3.30
C ILE A 102 -10.29 0.94 1.78
N LEU A 103 -9.42 1.66 1.06
CA LEU A 103 -9.43 1.70 -0.40
C LEU A 103 -9.17 0.33 -1.04
N TYR A 104 -8.12 -0.38 -0.60
CA TYR A 104 -7.85 -1.74 -1.07
C TYR A 104 -8.90 -2.74 -0.58
N GLY A 105 -9.42 -2.56 0.64
CA GLY A 105 -10.53 -3.37 1.15
C GLY A 105 -11.76 -3.28 0.23
N THR A 106 -12.19 -2.08 -0.13
CA THR A 106 -13.29 -1.87 -1.09
C THR A 106 -13.00 -2.48 -2.46
N TYR A 107 -11.76 -2.33 -2.96
CA TYR A 107 -11.35 -2.94 -4.23
C TYR A 107 -11.53 -4.47 -4.19
N TYR A 108 -11.02 -5.15 -3.15
CA TYR A 108 -11.11 -6.60 -3.06
C TYR A 108 -12.51 -7.12 -2.67
N ILE A 109 -13.33 -6.31 -1.99
CA ILE A 109 -14.78 -6.58 -1.81
C ILE A 109 -15.47 -6.64 -3.16
N TYR A 110 -15.21 -5.67 -4.05
CA TYR A 110 -15.82 -5.63 -5.37
C TYR A 110 -15.44 -6.84 -6.23
N TYR A 111 -14.18 -7.27 -6.20
CA TYR A 111 -13.70 -8.45 -6.93
C TYR A 111 -13.96 -9.79 -6.20
N GLY A 112 -14.62 -9.76 -5.03
CA GLY A 112 -15.02 -10.98 -4.30
C GLY A 112 -13.88 -11.79 -3.69
N SER A 113 -12.71 -11.18 -3.45
CA SER A 113 -11.53 -11.88 -2.93
C SER A 113 -11.55 -11.97 -1.41
N THR A 114 -12.25 -12.97 -0.85
CA THR A 114 -12.41 -13.16 0.61
C THR A 114 -11.08 -13.17 1.36
N PHE A 115 -10.03 -13.76 0.78
CA PHE A 115 -8.72 -13.83 1.40
C PHE A 115 -8.06 -12.45 1.51
N MET A 116 -8.09 -11.66 0.43
CA MET A 116 -7.51 -10.31 0.44
C MET A 116 -8.29 -9.36 1.35
N ILE A 117 -9.62 -9.50 1.40
CA ILE A 117 -10.48 -8.71 2.30
C ILE A 117 -10.04 -8.90 3.75
N ILE A 118 -9.78 -10.13 4.20
CA ILE A 118 -9.30 -10.40 5.55
C ILE A 118 -7.96 -9.69 5.81
N GLY A 119 -7.03 -9.74 4.85
CA GLY A 119 -5.74 -9.08 4.95
C GLY A 119 -5.85 -7.55 5.14
N TYR A 120 -6.66 -6.88 4.33
CA TYR A 120 -6.86 -5.42 4.46
C TYR A 120 -7.68 -5.04 5.70
N MET A 121 -8.60 -5.89 6.16
CA MET A 121 -9.30 -5.68 7.43
C MET A 121 -8.33 -5.75 8.62
N LEU A 122 -7.37 -6.68 8.60
CA LEU A 122 -6.32 -6.72 9.64
C LEU A 122 -5.43 -5.47 9.59
N ILE A 123 -5.05 -4.99 8.40
CA ILE A 123 -4.30 -3.74 8.25
C ILE A 123 -5.09 -2.55 8.80
N LEU A 124 -6.39 -2.48 8.50
CA LEU A 124 -7.29 -1.43 8.98
C LEU A 124 -7.37 -1.42 10.52
N LEU A 125 -7.70 -2.57 11.11
CA LEU A 125 -7.84 -2.71 12.57
C LEU A 125 -6.54 -2.41 13.32
N THR A 126 -5.40 -2.92 12.81
CA THR A 126 -4.09 -2.67 13.43
C THR A 126 -3.67 -1.20 13.32
N SER A 127 -4.00 -0.54 12.22
CA SER A 127 -3.72 0.90 12.02
C SER A 127 -4.58 1.76 12.95
N ILE A 128 -5.87 1.45 13.11
CA ILE A 128 -6.77 2.13 14.06
C ILE A 128 -6.27 1.92 15.50
N TYR A 129 -5.94 0.69 15.87
CA TYR A 129 -5.42 0.39 17.20
C TYR A 129 -4.13 1.17 17.50
N ALA A 130 -3.21 1.24 16.55
CA ALA A 130 -1.98 2.00 16.68
C ALA A 130 -2.24 3.50 16.91
N LEU A 131 -3.19 4.09 16.17
CA LEU A 131 -3.60 5.50 16.34
C LEU A 131 -4.24 5.76 17.71
N LEU A 132 -5.10 4.85 18.18
CA LEU A 132 -5.74 4.97 19.49
C LEU A 132 -4.74 4.86 20.64
N LYS A 133 -3.75 3.95 20.54
CA LYS A 133 -2.70 3.79 21.54
C LYS A 133 -1.82 5.03 21.65
N GLU A 134 -1.57 5.71 20.54
CA GLU A 134 -0.76 6.94 20.50
C GLU A 134 -1.45 8.12 21.17
N ARG A 135 -2.77 8.28 20.99
CA ARG A 135 -3.54 9.33 21.68
C ARG A 135 -3.57 9.19 23.21
N LYS A 136 -3.25 8.00 23.74
CA LYS A 136 -3.22 7.73 25.18
C LYS A 136 -1.86 8.04 25.83
N LYS A 137 -0.84 8.37 25.04
CA LYS A 137 0.45 8.88 25.52
C LYS A 137 0.48 10.39 25.39
#